data_AF-A0A0D2Y845-F1
#
_entry.id   AF-A0A0D2Y845-F1
#
_cell.length_a   1.000
_cell.length_b   1.000
_cell.length_c   1.000
_cell.angle_alpha   90.00
_cell.angle_beta   90.00
_cell.angle_gamma   90.00
#
_symmetry.space_group_name_H-M   'P 1'
#
loop_
_entity.id
_entity.type
_entity.pdbx_description
1 polymer ?
#
loop_
_entity_poly.entity_id
_entity_poly.type
_entity_poly.pdbx_seq_one_letter_code
_entity_poly.pdbx_strand_id
1 'polypeptide(L)'
;MDIRFPYGPHRIAPQCQAPPIVIRHPHYPTYQSTLLRLPRLDVVKKSGQFDSNFAYGISHETALLACQIIAGNAQDAFLSYDRLGKQSVIMSSEGQSDNLPFPIICDFEDWQFPHGHLPEPWLLIEHELMENKSSMNCCLVSGNKGKPAFLVPQELFPWLQQNRMRDYVAFGDERVGYQSRANVCHLRADILEDFNHRAFALVPKMTSQGYRLIMNYFSAADDLSVPANVFHNRMVHPLGGARLEFLYARFAYAVFGLVEGFAKTTVRRVTIVEPGLDELGLRTWVSNVYWKFPNQIAARRANMANQIWEATWPDPRVIEIRSLPQVDSDDIYDLSRLQLYGTISNWLDKDDCDEDNDEEDDVEKGDAMSQVPNRGEKSNDGTSNGGSSLASGDSEDFDIEDARRFGRNPRTIFWRMSRENQHPIALSVCAESRQHTLRSFYYLRHHERSEWSFYLDPTQDVVWLSDSLWKDICFDNEDVVRLGRSYGSRLSHVEQVIVNAEKWRDLEELNILPYFGCLKTIKLLLDDNITPLEISTLLRDIELRFGNDDRFCPRFELVDRRYQVRGQVRVRDITSN
;
A
#
# COMPACT_ATOMS: atom_id res chain seq x y z
N MET A 1 -22.43 31.20 -34.72
CA MET A 1 -21.19 30.96 -35.49
C MET A 1 -20.91 29.48 -35.44
N ASP A 2 -21.16 28.79 -36.55
CA ASP A 2 -20.91 27.36 -36.72
C ASP A 2 -19.41 27.06 -36.69
N ILE A 3 -18.95 26.44 -35.60
CA ILE A 3 -17.57 25.99 -35.46
C ILE A 3 -17.47 24.63 -36.12
N ARG A 4 -16.96 24.61 -37.36
CA ARG A 4 -16.60 23.40 -38.10
C ARG A 4 -15.49 22.66 -37.35
N PHE A 5 -15.76 21.41 -36.98
CA PHE A 5 -14.72 20.46 -36.57
C PHE A 5 -13.70 20.28 -37.72
N PRO A 6 -12.38 20.24 -37.47
CA PRO A 6 -11.37 20.09 -38.52
C PRO A 6 -11.31 18.68 -39.13
N TYR A 7 -12.24 17.80 -38.79
CA TYR A 7 -12.35 16.46 -39.37
C TYR A 7 -13.77 16.33 -39.94
N GLY A 8 -13.87 16.27 -41.28
CA GLY A 8 -15.13 16.05 -41.98
C GLY A 8 -15.79 14.71 -41.56
N PRO A 9 -17.05 14.47 -41.96
CA PRO A 9 -17.74 13.23 -41.63
C PRO A 9 -17.03 12.04 -42.33
N HIS A 10 -16.13 11.37 -41.63
CA HIS A 10 -15.70 10.05 -42.04
C HIS A 10 -16.93 9.14 -41.98
N ARG A 11 -17.26 8.49 -43.10
CA ARG A 11 -18.29 7.44 -43.14
C ARG A 11 -17.96 6.45 -42.02
N ILE A 12 -18.84 6.30 -41.04
CA ILE A 12 -18.75 5.26 -40.02
C ILE A 12 -18.68 3.94 -40.78
N ALA A 13 -17.52 3.29 -40.78
CA ALA A 13 -17.36 2.01 -41.44
C ALA A 13 -18.24 0.99 -40.70
N PRO A 14 -19.02 0.13 -41.37
CA PRO A 14 -19.83 -0.86 -40.68
C PRO A 14 -18.94 -1.75 -39.79
N GLN A 15 -19.45 -2.11 -38.62
CA GLN A 15 -18.76 -3.03 -37.72
C GLN A 15 -18.62 -4.39 -38.42
N CYS A 16 -17.40 -4.88 -38.56
CA CYS A 16 -17.15 -6.14 -39.24
C CYS A 16 -17.82 -7.29 -38.48
N GLN A 17 -18.74 -8.01 -39.13
CA GLN A 17 -19.41 -9.18 -38.55
C GLN A 17 -18.58 -10.47 -38.66
N ALA A 18 -17.38 -10.40 -39.25
CA ALA A 18 -16.52 -11.57 -39.36
C ALA A 18 -15.98 -11.99 -37.98
N PRO A 19 -15.72 -13.29 -37.75
CA PRO A 19 -15.15 -13.76 -36.50
C PRO A 19 -13.83 -13.05 -36.15
N PRO A 20 -13.55 -12.85 -34.85
CA PRO A 20 -12.33 -12.20 -34.39
C PRO A 20 -11.09 -12.98 -34.84
N ILE A 21 -9.96 -12.28 -34.96
CA ILE A 21 -8.65 -12.93 -35.15
C ILE A 21 -8.26 -13.56 -33.81
N VAL A 22 -7.87 -14.83 -33.86
CA VAL A 22 -7.49 -15.61 -32.68
C VAL A 22 -6.00 -15.90 -32.74
N ILE A 23 -5.25 -15.40 -31.76
CA ILE A 23 -3.83 -15.69 -31.59
C ILE A 23 -3.70 -16.85 -30.60
N ARG A 24 -2.85 -17.82 -30.95
CA ARG A 24 -2.76 -19.09 -30.24
C ARG A 24 -1.34 -19.37 -29.77
N HIS A 25 -1.22 -19.95 -28.58
CA HIS A 25 0.01 -20.52 -28.07
C HIS A 25 0.34 -21.83 -28.83
N PRO A 26 1.56 -22.01 -29.35
CA PRO A 26 1.91 -23.14 -30.23
C PRO A 26 1.84 -24.51 -29.55
N HIS A 27 2.32 -24.62 -28.29
CA HIS A 27 2.41 -25.91 -27.57
C HIS A 27 1.10 -26.44 -26.95
N TYR A 28 0.03 -25.65 -26.82
CA TYR A 28 -1.21 -26.12 -26.18
C TYR A 28 -2.22 -26.66 -27.22
N PRO A 29 -3.12 -27.59 -26.82
CA PRO A 29 -4.17 -28.10 -27.69
C PRO A 29 -5.11 -26.99 -28.18
N THR A 30 -5.69 -27.15 -29.38
CA THR A 30 -6.45 -26.08 -30.07
C THR A 30 -7.62 -25.50 -29.24
N TYR A 31 -8.26 -26.29 -28.38
CA TYR A 31 -9.35 -25.82 -27.53
C TYR A 31 -8.88 -25.07 -26.27
N GLN A 32 -7.58 -25.09 -26.00
CA GLN A 32 -6.91 -24.48 -24.84
C GLN A 32 -5.79 -23.50 -25.21
N SER A 33 -5.51 -23.35 -26.51
CA SER A 33 -4.35 -22.59 -26.99
C SER A 33 -4.64 -21.11 -27.20
N THR A 34 -5.88 -20.64 -27.04
CA THR A 34 -6.24 -19.25 -27.37
C THR A 34 -5.63 -18.29 -26.35
N LEU A 35 -4.72 -17.43 -26.80
CA LEU A 35 -4.10 -16.38 -25.99
C LEU A 35 -4.92 -15.09 -26.07
N LEU A 36 -5.13 -14.59 -27.29
CA LEU A 36 -5.80 -13.30 -27.54
C LEU A 36 -6.91 -13.49 -28.58
N ARG A 37 -8.01 -12.77 -28.38
CA ARG A 37 -9.12 -12.65 -29.34
C ARG A 37 -9.31 -11.18 -29.65
N LEU A 38 -9.08 -10.81 -30.90
CA LEU A 38 -9.05 -9.41 -31.31
C LEU A 38 -10.07 -9.16 -32.42
N PRO A 39 -10.90 -8.10 -32.33
CA PRO A 39 -11.89 -7.77 -33.35
C PRO A 39 -11.22 -7.18 -34.60
N ARG A 40 -11.84 -7.43 -35.76
CA ARG A 40 -11.35 -6.93 -37.06
C ARG A 40 -11.87 -5.52 -37.29
N LEU A 41 -11.12 -4.52 -36.83
CA LEU A 41 -11.51 -3.11 -36.90
C LEU A 41 -10.63 -2.27 -37.83
N ASP A 42 -9.44 -2.76 -38.21
CA ASP A 42 -8.55 -2.07 -39.14
C ASP A 42 -8.97 -2.29 -40.60
N VAL A 43 -9.18 -1.20 -41.34
CA VAL A 43 -9.60 -1.25 -42.75
C VAL A 43 -8.40 -1.53 -43.65
N VAL A 44 -8.46 -2.62 -44.40
CA VAL A 44 -7.49 -3.04 -45.41
C VAL A 44 -8.05 -2.76 -46.79
N LYS A 45 -7.43 -1.83 -47.54
CA LYS A 45 -7.77 -1.60 -48.94
C LYS A 45 -7.22 -2.76 -49.77
N LYS A 46 -8.08 -3.54 -50.42
CA LYS A 46 -7.64 -4.48 -51.46
C LYS A 46 -7.20 -3.66 -52.68
N SER A 47 -5.92 -3.75 -53.03
CA SER A 47 -5.40 -3.16 -54.26
C SER A 47 -6.08 -3.82 -55.47
N GLY A 48 -6.85 -3.04 -56.24
CA GLY A 48 -7.22 -3.42 -57.61
C GLY A 48 -8.67 -3.79 -57.92
N GLN A 49 -9.64 -3.61 -57.01
CA GLN A 49 -11.07 -3.76 -57.37
C GLN A 49 -11.86 -2.49 -57.05
N PHE A 50 -12.60 -2.00 -58.05
CA PHE A 50 -13.53 -0.87 -57.97
C PHE A 50 -14.82 -1.18 -57.19
N ASP A 51 -14.94 -2.40 -56.64
CA ASP A 51 -16.08 -2.80 -55.82
C ASP A 51 -15.79 -2.61 -54.33
N SER A 52 -16.79 -2.09 -53.65
CA SER A 52 -16.85 -1.53 -52.30
C SER A 52 -16.68 -2.55 -51.15
N ASN A 53 -15.84 -3.58 -51.35
CA ASN A 53 -15.53 -4.57 -50.32
C ASN A 53 -14.26 -4.18 -49.54
N PHE A 54 -14.44 -3.36 -48.50
CA PHE A 54 -13.43 -3.17 -47.47
C PHE A 54 -13.14 -4.52 -46.79
N ALA A 55 -11.88 -4.94 -46.75
CA ALA A 55 -11.45 -6.05 -45.90
C ALA A 55 -11.11 -5.48 -44.52
N TYR A 56 -11.40 -6.22 -43.45
CA TYR A 56 -11.11 -5.80 -42.08
C TYR A 56 -10.11 -6.77 -41.42
N GLY A 57 -9.14 -6.20 -40.71
CA GLY A 57 -8.07 -6.91 -40.03
C GLY A 57 -7.67 -6.23 -38.73
N ILE A 58 -6.44 -6.48 -38.29
CA ILE A 58 -5.79 -5.88 -37.12
C ILE A 58 -4.37 -5.48 -37.53
N SER A 59 -3.87 -4.39 -36.95
CA SER A 59 -2.48 -3.96 -37.05
C SER A 59 -1.55 -5.07 -36.55
N HIS A 60 -0.70 -5.57 -37.46
CA HIS A 60 0.29 -6.61 -37.15
C HIS A 60 1.16 -6.23 -35.95
N GLU A 61 1.68 -5.01 -35.93
CA GLU A 61 2.56 -4.50 -34.88
C GLU A 61 1.85 -4.42 -33.52
N THR A 62 0.60 -3.95 -33.49
CA THR A 62 -0.20 -3.92 -32.25
C THR A 62 -0.44 -5.33 -31.70
N ALA A 63 -0.74 -6.28 -32.58
CA ALA A 63 -0.93 -7.68 -32.20
C ALA A 63 0.38 -8.32 -31.70
N LEU A 64 1.51 -8.04 -32.36
CA LEU A 64 2.82 -8.52 -31.96
C LEU A 64 3.21 -7.97 -30.58
N LEU A 65 3.10 -6.66 -30.37
CA LEU A 65 3.41 -6.02 -29.08
C LEU A 65 2.56 -6.60 -27.94
N ALA A 66 1.27 -6.85 -28.19
CA ALA A 66 0.40 -7.51 -27.20
C ALA A 66 0.92 -8.91 -26.82
N CYS A 67 1.39 -9.69 -27.79
CA CYS A 67 2.01 -10.99 -27.54
C CYS A 67 3.33 -10.88 -26.78
N GLN A 68 4.17 -9.89 -27.10
CA GLN A 68 5.43 -9.66 -26.41
C GLN A 68 5.21 -9.32 -24.93
N ILE A 69 4.20 -8.50 -24.62
CA ILE A 69 3.84 -8.14 -23.23
C ILE A 69 3.52 -9.39 -22.41
N ILE A 70 2.63 -10.25 -22.91
CA ILE A 70 2.20 -11.46 -22.18
C ILE A 70 3.30 -12.53 -22.11
N ALA A 71 4.31 -12.44 -22.98
CA ALA A 71 5.51 -13.27 -22.97
C ALA A 71 6.65 -12.66 -22.12
N GLY A 72 6.38 -11.62 -21.32
CA GLY A 72 7.40 -11.00 -20.45
C GLY A 72 8.31 -10.01 -21.18
N ASN A 73 7.76 -9.25 -22.11
CA ASN A 73 8.48 -8.28 -22.95
C ASN A 73 9.52 -8.94 -23.89
N ALA A 74 9.23 -10.15 -24.37
CA ALA A 74 10.12 -10.91 -25.26
C ALA A 74 10.30 -10.20 -26.62
N GLN A 75 11.48 -9.65 -26.88
CA GLN A 75 11.75 -8.85 -28.10
C GLN A 75 11.91 -9.72 -29.36
N ASP A 76 12.25 -10.99 -29.18
CA ASP A 76 12.47 -12.00 -30.22
C ASP A 76 11.18 -12.72 -30.66
N ALA A 77 10.03 -12.37 -30.07
CA ALA A 77 8.76 -12.98 -30.43
C ALA A 77 8.36 -12.62 -31.88
N PHE A 78 7.68 -13.56 -32.54
CA PHE A 78 7.12 -13.39 -33.87
C PHE A 78 5.76 -14.11 -33.98
N LEU A 79 4.95 -13.68 -34.96
CA LEU A 79 3.67 -14.33 -35.26
C LEU A 79 3.87 -15.31 -36.43
N SER A 80 3.31 -16.51 -36.31
CA SER A 80 3.36 -17.53 -37.36
C SER A 80 1.96 -18.05 -37.72
N TYR A 81 1.78 -18.47 -38.97
CA TYR A 81 0.59 -19.17 -39.43
C TYR A 81 0.56 -20.65 -39.02
N ASP A 82 1.72 -21.22 -38.69
CA ASP A 82 1.87 -22.62 -38.27
C ASP A 82 2.45 -22.74 -36.86
N ARG A 83 2.23 -23.91 -36.24
CA ARG A 83 2.69 -24.20 -34.87
C ARG A 83 4.21 -24.32 -34.74
N LEU A 84 4.91 -24.65 -35.81
CA LEU A 84 6.37 -24.87 -35.78
C LEU A 84 7.14 -23.58 -36.05
N GLY A 85 6.44 -22.46 -36.29
CA GLY A 85 7.09 -21.17 -36.58
C GLY A 85 7.73 -21.10 -37.97
N LYS A 86 7.46 -22.06 -38.86
CA LYS A 86 8.09 -22.14 -40.19
C LYS A 86 7.48 -21.17 -41.21
N GLN A 87 6.23 -20.74 -41.01
CA GLN A 87 5.49 -19.86 -41.87
C GLN A 87 5.17 -18.56 -41.14
N SER A 88 6.22 -17.79 -40.87
CA SER A 88 6.11 -16.47 -40.23
C SER A 88 5.17 -15.54 -41.02
N VAL A 89 4.40 -14.72 -40.29
CA VAL A 89 3.50 -13.73 -40.87
C VAL A 89 4.27 -12.61 -41.59
N ILE A 90 5.48 -12.30 -41.12
CA ILE A 90 6.47 -11.44 -41.78
C ILE A 90 7.81 -12.17 -41.79
N MET A 91 8.54 -12.15 -42.91
CA MET A 91 9.87 -12.73 -43.00
C MET A 91 10.83 -12.00 -42.04
N SER A 92 10.98 -12.54 -40.83
CA SER A 92 11.95 -12.15 -39.81
C SER A 92 12.52 -13.42 -39.19
N SER A 93 13.74 -13.33 -38.64
CA SER A 93 14.69 -14.40 -38.34
C SER A 93 14.09 -15.68 -37.73
N GLU A 94 14.65 -16.81 -38.15
CA GLU A 94 14.31 -18.17 -37.72
C GLU A 94 14.24 -18.28 -36.19
N GLY A 95 13.03 -18.49 -35.65
CA GLY A 95 12.86 -18.80 -34.24
C GLY A 95 13.23 -20.26 -33.96
N GLN A 96 14.10 -20.49 -32.98
CA GLN A 96 14.35 -21.84 -32.46
C GLN A 96 13.17 -22.27 -31.58
N SER A 97 12.53 -23.39 -31.95
CA SER A 97 11.47 -24.02 -31.17
C SER A 97 12.10 -24.84 -30.05
N ASP A 98 12.15 -24.29 -28.84
CA ASP A 98 12.40 -25.09 -27.65
C ASP A 98 11.27 -26.13 -27.43
N ASN A 99 11.64 -27.30 -26.90
CA ASN A 99 10.70 -28.41 -26.67
C ASN A 99 9.67 -28.13 -25.55
N LEU A 100 9.83 -27.04 -24.79
CA LEU A 100 8.93 -26.66 -23.70
C LEU A 100 8.05 -25.46 -24.10
N PRO A 101 6.78 -25.42 -23.66
CA PRO A 101 5.94 -24.23 -23.87
C PRO A 101 6.59 -23.02 -23.21
N PHE A 102 6.68 -21.88 -23.88
CA PHE A 102 7.17 -20.66 -23.23
C PHE A 102 6.19 -20.22 -22.12
N PRO A 103 6.70 -19.63 -21.02
CA PRO A 103 5.85 -19.19 -19.94
C PRO A 103 5.05 -17.93 -20.32
N ILE A 104 3.82 -17.85 -19.83
CA ILE A 104 2.93 -16.68 -20.04
C ILE A 104 2.71 -15.96 -18.72
N ILE A 105 2.75 -14.64 -18.75
CA ILE A 105 2.23 -13.82 -17.67
C ILE A 105 0.72 -13.72 -17.86
N CYS A 106 -0.04 -14.17 -16.87
CA CYS A 106 -1.51 -14.19 -16.96
C CYS A 106 -2.14 -12.90 -16.44
N ASP A 107 -1.38 -12.11 -15.71
CA ASP A 107 -1.88 -11.11 -14.78
C ASP A 107 -1.00 -9.87 -14.80
N PHE A 108 -1.62 -8.69 -14.86
CA PHE A 108 -0.88 -7.41 -14.96
C PHE A 108 0.03 -7.17 -13.75
N GLU A 109 -0.39 -7.56 -12.55
CA GLU A 109 0.42 -7.38 -11.33
C GLU A 109 1.71 -8.22 -11.33
N ASP A 110 1.73 -9.35 -12.03
CA ASP A 110 2.91 -10.19 -12.20
C ASP A 110 3.77 -9.75 -13.40
N TRP A 111 3.38 -8.69 -14.12
CA TRP A 111 4.14 -8.15 -15.22
C TRP A 111 5.16 -7.13 -14.75
N GLN A 112 6.42 -7.28 -15.16
CA GLN A 112 7.46 -6.29 -14.90
C GLN A 112 7.51 -5.26 -16.03
N PHE A 113 7.55 -3.99 -15.65
CA PHE A 113 7.62 -2.89 -16.60
C PHE A 113 9.03 -2.84 -17.24
N PRO A 114 9.15 -2.78 -18.58
CA PRO A 114 10.44 -2.79 -19.27
C PRO A 114 11.10 -1.39 -19.24
N HIS A 115 11.62 -1.00 -18.07
CA HIS A 115 12.32 0.27 -17.89
C HIS A 115 13.44 0.46 -18.92
N GLY A 116 13.44 1.59 -19.63
CA GLY A 116 14.47 1.94 -20.63
C GLY A 116 14.46 1.08 -21.90
N HIS A 117 13.56 0.10 -22.00
CA HIS A 117 13.49 -0.86 -23.11
C HIS A 117 12.09 -0.87 -23.74
N LEU A 118 11.47 0.31 -23.86
CA LEU A 118 10.19 0.44 -24.56
C LEU A 118 10.35 0.09 -26.05
N PRO A 119 9.33 -0.52 -26.68
CA PRO A 119 9.39 -0.85 -28.10
C PRO A 119 9.52 0.41 -28.98
N GLU A 120 10.24 0.29 -30.10
CA GLU A 120 10.53 1.40 -31.03
C GLU A 120 9.30 2.27 -31.37
N PRO A 121 8.11 1.73 -31.70
CA PRO A 121 6.96 2.54 -32.06
C PRO A 121 6.51 3.51 -30.96
N TRP A 122 6.77 3.17 -29.69
CA TRP A 122 6.46 4.04 -28.56
C TRP A 122 7.49 5.15 -28.41
N LEU A 123 8.78 4.84 -28.59
CA LEU A 123 9.88 5.82 -28.51
C LEU A 123 9.77 6.89 -29.61
N LEU A 124 9.34 6.50 -30.82
CA LEU A 124 9.18 7.43 -31.94
C LEU A 124 8.03 8.43 -31.76
N ILE A 125 7.06 8.13 -30.89
CA ILE A 125 5.97 9.07 -30.54
C ILE A 125 6.44 10.11 -29.53
N GLU A 126 7.40 9.79 -28.65
CA GLU A 126 7.84 10.69 -27.60
C GLU A 126 8.31 12.04 -28.16
N HIS A 127 9.01 12.02 -29.30
CA HIS A 127 9.50 13.22 -29.96
C HIS A 127 8.36 14.18 -30.37
N GLU A 128 7.19 13.66 -30.75
CA GLU A 128 6.03 14.49 -31.13
C GLU A 128 5.26 15.03 -29.91
N LEU A 129 5.23 14.25 -28.82
CA LEU A 129 4.55 14.65 -27.58
C LEU A 129 5.25 15.83 -26.89
N MET A 130 6.57 15.95 -27.03
CA MET A 130 7.33 17.07 -26.48
C MET A 130 7.08 18.40 -27.20
N GLU A 131 6.70 18.36 -28.48
CA GLU A 131 6.48 19.56 -29.31
C GLU A 131 5.11 20.23 -29.08
N ASN A 132 4.11 19.48 -28.59
CA ASN A 132 2.72 19.93 -28.50
C ASN A 132 2.26 20.19 -27.05
N LYS A 133 2.48 21.41 -26.54
CA LYS A 133 1.93 21.87 -25.25
C LYS A 133 0.42 22.14 -25.35
N SER A 134 -0.41 21.11 -25.18
CA SER A 134 -1.86 21.30 -25.01
C SER A 134 -2.22 21.75 -23.59
N SER A 135 -3.40 22.36 -23.44
CA SER A 135 -4.00 22.62 -22.13
C SER A 135 -4.27 21.30 -21.41
N MET A 136 -3.83 21.20 -20.16
CA MET A 136 -3.76 19.97 -19.37
C MET A 136 -5.11 19.25 -19.12
N ASN A 137 -6.24 19.90 -19.43
CA ASN A 137 -7.58 19.37 -19.19
C ASN A 137 -8.37 19.07 -20.48
N CYS A 138 -7.71 19.14 -21.63
CA CYS A 138 -8.33 18.86 -22.92
C CYS A 138 -8.53 17.35 -23.11
N CYS A 139 -9.73 16.99 -23.53
CA CYS A 139 -10.13 15.65 -23.89
C CYS A 139 -9.34 15.18 -25.11
N LEU A 140 -8.72 14.01 -24.99
CA LEU A 140 -7.92 13.40 -26.05
C LEU A 140 -8.69 13.16 -27.35
N VAL A 141 -10.02 13.05 -27.28
CA VAL A 141 -10.85 12.72 -28.44
C VAL A 141 -11.54 13.94 -29.05
N SER A 142 -11.91 14.94 -28.24
CA SER A 142 -12.70 16.09 -28.68
C SER A 142 -12.00 17.44 -28.57
N GLY A 143 -10.86 17.54 -27.88
CA GLY A 143 -10.15 18.81 -27.63
C GLY A 143 -10.83 19.74 -26.60
N ASN A 144 -12.04 19.42 -26.14
CA ASN A 144 -12.79 20.18 -25.13
C ASN A 144 -12.48 19.69 -23.70
N LYS A 145 -13.01 20.33 -22.64
CA LYS A 145 -12.84 19.82 -21.26
C LYS A 145 -13.30 18.36 -21.15
N GLY A 146 -12.38 17.47 -20.73
CA GLY A 146 -12.66 16.05 -20.51
C GLY A 146 -12.82 15.70 -19.03
N LYS A 147 -13.23 14.46 -18.74
CA LYS A 147 -13.17 13.87 -17.40
C LYS A 147 -11.83 13.18 -17.19
N PRO A 148 -11.25 13.24 -15.97
CA PRO A 148 -10.01 12.54 -15.68
C PRO A 148 -10.19 11.03 -15.82
N ALA A 149 -9.21 10.39 -16.45
CA ALA A 149 -9.11 8.95 -16.66
C ALA A 149 -7.71 8.51 -16.22
N PHE A 150 -7.67 7.57 -15.26
CA PHE A 150 -6.41 7.04 -14.75
C PHE A 150 -5.89 5.96 -15.70
N LEU A 151 -4.66 6.12 -16.18
CA LEU A 151 -4.02 5.17 -17.09
C LEU A 151 -3.75 3.84 -16.37
N VAL A 152 -3.13 3.90 -15.21
CA VAL A 152 -3.04 2.79 -14.27
C VAL A 152 -4.03 3.06 -13.13
N PRO A 153 -5.07 2.22 -12.95
CA PRO A 153 -6.06 2.38 -11.89
C PRO A 153 -5.46 2.38 -10.48
N GLN A 154 -6.21 2.94 -9.52
CA GLN A 154 -5.77 3.09 -8.13
C GLN A 154 -5.50 1.73 -7.47
N GLU A 155 -6.27 0.71 -7.83
CA GLU A 155 -6.20 -0.64 -7.29
C GLU A 155 -4.83 -1.30 -7.58
N LEU A 156 -4.11 -0.79 -8.58
CA LEU A 156 -2.79 -1.27 -9.01
C LEU A 156 -1.64 -0.43 -8.43
N PHE A 157 -1.89 0.35 -7.37
CA PHE A 157 -0.84 1.10 -6.68
C PHE A 157 0.34 0.24 -6.20
N PRO A 158 0.14 -0.98 -5.64
CA PRO A 158 1.27 -1.86 -5.30
C PRO A 158 2.17 -2.17 -6.49
N TRP A 159 1.57 -2.42 -7.66
CA TRP A 159 2.31 -2.65 -8.90
C TRP A 159 3.12 -1.43 -9.34
N LEU A 160 2.57 -0.21 -9.18
CA LEU A 160 3.30 1.04 -9.47
C LEU A 160 4.55 1.18 -8.59
N GLN A 161 4.45 0.82 -7.31
CA GLN A 161 5.58 0.86 -6.38
C GLN A 161 6.63 -0.22 -6.72
N GLN A 162 6.17 -1.45 -6.94
CA GLN A 162 7.02 -2.58 -7.32
C GLN A 162 7.84 -2.27 -8.59
N ASN A 163 7.21 -1.65 -9.58
CA ASN A 163 7.85 -1.27 -10.84
C ASN A 163 8.40 0.16 -10.84
N ARG A 164 8.68 0.76 -9.67
CA ARG A 164 9.33 2.08 -9.55
C ARG A 164 8.77 3.14 -10.52
N MET A 165 7.47 3.13 -10.78
CA MET A 165 6.87 3.98 -11.81
C MET A 165 6.92 5.47 -11.42
N ARG A 166 7.28 5.78 -10.16
CA ARG A 166 7.57 7.12 -9.67
C ARG A 166 8.76 7.77 -10.38
N ASP A 167 9.68 6.99 -10.93
CA ASP A 167 10.85 7.52 -11.66
C ASP A 167 10.44 8.31 -12.92
N TYR A 168 9.21 8.09 -13.41
CA TYR A 168 8.63 8.80 -14.55
C TYR A 168 7.75 10.00 -14.16
N VAL A 169 7.62 10.29 -12.86
CA VAL A 169 6.83 11.42 -12.36
C VAL A 169 7.74 12.65 -12.25
N ALA A 170 7.23 13.82 -12.66
CA ALA A 170 7.98 15.06 -12.60
C ALA A 170 8.36 15.44 -11.16
N PHE A 171 9.57 15.98 -10.98
CA PHE A 171 10.04 16.50 -9.70
C PHE A 171 9.10 17.62 -9.21
N GLY A 172 8.63 17.52 -7.96
CA GLY A 172 7.69 18.48 -7.36
C GLY A 172 6.20 18.18 -7.59
N ASP A 173 5.81 17.05 -8.19
CA ASP A 173 4.42 16.59 -8.15
C ASP A 173 4.08 16.07 -6.74
N GLU A 174 3.44 16.91 -5.92
CA GLU A 174 3.05 16.61 -4.53
C GLU A 174 1.91 15.57 -4.42
N ARG A 175 1.30 15.19 -5.55
CA ARG A 175 0.18 14.24 -5.55
C ARG A 175 0.66 12.83 -5.21
N VAL A 176 -0.15 12.11 -4.42
CA VAL A 176 0.12 10.71 -4.06
C VAL A 176 0.23 9.87 -5.33
N GLY A 177 1.26 9.02 -5.44
CA GLY A 177 1.78 8.44 -6.69
C GLY A 177 0.78 8.11 -7.81
N TYR A 178 -0.36 7.46 -7.51
CA TYR A 178 -1.37 7.11 -8.53
C TYR A 178 -2.15 8.31 -9.10
N GLN A 179 -2.25 9.42 -8.35
CA GLN A 179 -2.90 10.67 -8.76
C GLN A 179 -1.94 11.61 -9.51
N SER A 180 -0.70 11.19 -9.74
CA SER A 180 0.27 11.97 -10.49
C SER A 180 -0.28 12.37 -11.85
N ARG A 181 0.08 13.57 -12.30
CA ARG A 181 -0.28 14.08 -13.62
C ARG A 181 0.22 13.17 -14.74
N ALA A 182 1.32 12.45 -14.51
CA ALA A 182 1.89 11.48 -15.44
C ALA A 182 0.95 10.29 -15.70
N ASN A 183 0.10 9.93 -14.73
CA ASN A 183 -0.83 8.80 -14.77
C ASN A 183 -2.28 9.20 -15.15
N VAL A 184 -2.55 10.47 -15.46
CA VAL A 184 -3.91 10.96 -15.73
C VAL A 184 -3.99 11.53 -17.14
N CYS A 185 -4.95 11.04 -17.91
CA CYS A 185 -5.38 11.68 -19.15
C CYS A 185 -6.85 12.12 -19.04
N HIS A 186 -7.34 12.89 -20.01
CA HIS A 186 -8.73 13.35 -20.00
C HIS A 186 -9.51 12.77 -21.19
N LEU A 187 -10.62 12.10 -20.91
CA LEU A 187 -11.47 11.46 -21.92
C LEU A 187 -12.89 12.05 -21.93
N ARG A 188 -13.67 11.74 -22.97
CA ARG A 188 -15.10 12.06 -22.96
C ARG A 188 -15.78 11.20 -21.90
N ALA A 189 -16.82 11.75 -21.27
CA ALA A 189 -17.53 11.08 -20.19
C ALA A 189 -18.22 9.77 -20.63
N ASP A 190 -18.63 9.67 -21.90
CA ASP A 190 -19.31 8.50 -22.46
C ASP A 190 -18.38 7.30 -22.65
N ILE A 191 -17.12 7.53 -23.07
CA ILE A 191 -16.15 6.45 -23.30
C ILE A 191 -15.32 6.09 -22.06
N LEU A 192 -15.52 6.77 -20.94
CA LEU A 192 -14.75 6.55 -19.72
C LEU A 192 -15.02 5.17 -19.12
N GLU A 193 -16.26 4.70 -19.21
CA GLU A 193 -16.65 3.37 -18.75
C GLU A 193 -16.01 2.27 -19.60
N ASP A 194 -16.07 2.38 -20.92
CA ASP A 194 -15.38 1.50 -21.86
C ASP A 194 -13.86 1.46 -21.57
N PHE A 195 -13.28 2.63 -21.28
CA PHE A 195 -11.88 2.72 -20.89
C PHE A 195 -11.65 1.95 -19.58
N ASN A 196 -12.38 2.21 -18.52
CA ASN A 196 -12.18 1.51 -17.25
C ASN A 196 -12.36 -0.03 -17.36
N HIS A 197 -13.28 -0.49 -18.22
CA HIS A 197 -13.50 -1.91 -18.54
C HIS A 197 -12.46 -2.52 -19.49
N ARG A 198 -11.37 -1.80 -19.81
CA ARG A 198 -10.28 -2.29 -20.68
C ARG A 198 -10.71 -2.55 -22.14
N ALA A 199 -11.81 -1.95 -22.60
CA ALA A 199 -12.31 -2.16 -23.96
C ALA A 199 -11.38 -1.59 -25.04
N PHE A 200 -10.60 -0.56 -24.71
CA PHE A 200 -9.62 0.05 -25.59
C PHE A 200 -8.40 0.60 -24.84
N ALA A 201 -7.34 0.86 -25.59
CA ALA A 201 -6.19 1.64 -25.15
C ALA A 201 -5.69 2.54 -26.30
N LEU A 202 -4.75 3.41 -25.97
CA LEU A 202 -4.04 4.22 -26.95
C LEU A 202 -2.77 3.47 -27.36
N VAL A 203 -2.53 3.33 -28.66
CA VAL A 203 -1.38 2.58 -29.19
C VAL A 203 -0.71 3.35 -30.34
N PRO A 204 0.60 3.21 -30.53
CA PRO A 204 1.27 3.68 -31.74
C PRO A 204 0.74 2.94 -32.96
N LYS A 205 0.43 3.67 -34.02
CA LYS A 205 0.26 3.12 -35.37
C LYS A 205 0.97 4.01 -36.39
N MET A 206 1.59 3.38 -37.38
CA MET A 206 2.23 4.08 -38.50
C MET A 206 1.17 4.79 -39.35
N THR A 207 1.39 6.08 -39.62
CA THR A 207 0.58 6.89 -40.52
C THR A 207 1.46 7.47 -41.64
N SER A 208 0.87 8.18 -42.60
CA SER A 208 1.65 8.90 -43.62
C SER A 208 2.56 9.99 -43.06
N GLN A 209 2.38 10.38 -41.79
CA GLN A 209 3.18 11.40 -41.11
C GLN A 209 4.11 10.81 -40.04
N GLY A 210 4.30 9.49 -40.03
CA GLY A 210 5.03 8.75 -38.99
C GLY A 210 4.11 8.12 -37.96
N TYR A 211 4.68 7.64 -36.86
CA TYR A 211 3.93 7.03 -35.77
C TYR A 211 3.07 8.07 -35.05
N ARG A 212 1.78 7.74 -34.88
CA ARG A 212 0.81 8.56 -34.14
C ARG A 212 0.12 7.72 -33.10
N LEU A 213 -0.22 8.37 -31.97
CA LEU A 213 -1.01 7.74 -30.93
C LEU A 213 -2.47 7.69 -31.37
N ILE A 214 -3.02 6.49 -31.40
CA ILE A 214 -4.34 6.21 -31.95
C ILE A 214 -5.14 5.37 -30.97
N MET A 215 -6.44 5.64 -30.89
CA MET A 215 -7.37 4.83 -30.10
C MET A 215 -7.64 3.48 -30.77
N ASN A 216 -7.32 2.40 -30.06
CA ASN A 216 -7.46 1.03 -30.54
C ASN A 216 -8.35 0.21 -29.60
N TYR A 217 -9.52 -0.14 -30.09
CA TYR A 217 -10.46 -1.04 -29.42
C TYR A 217 -10.02 -2.51 -29.52
N PHE A 218 -10.06 -3.20 -28.39
CA PHE A 218 -9.84 -4.65 -28.26
C PHE A 218 -11.14 -5.43 -28.04
N SER A 219 -12.23 -4.73 -27.71
CA SER A 219 -13.58 -5.28 -27.66
C SER A 219 -14.43 -4.72 -28.80
N ALA A 220 -15.34 -5.54 -29.30
CA ALA A 220 -16.39 -5.17 -30.23
C ALA A 220 -17.76 -5.67 -29.73
N ALA A 221 -17.90 -5.72 -28.40
CA ALA A 221 -19.13 -6.15 -27.74
C ALA A 221 -20.24 -5.11 -27.94
N ASP A 222 -21.48 -5.58 -27.89
CA ASP A 222 -22.67 -4.76 -28.12
C ASP A 222 -23.03 -3.86 -26.93
N ASP A 223 -22.41 -4.09 -25.77
CA ASP A 223 -22.59 -3.34 -24.51
C ASP A 223 -21.65 -2.12 -24.38
N LEU A 224 -20.81 -1.86 -25.39
CA LEU A 224 -19.96 -0.66 -25.43
C LEU A 224 -20.82 0.60 -25.48
N SER A 225 -20.39 1.65 -24.78
CA SER A 225 -21.13 2.91 -24.73
C SER A 225 -21.28 3.58 -26.09
N VAL A 226 -20.26 3.41 -26.94
CA VAL A 226 -20.28 3.80 -28.35
C VAL A 226 -19.69 2.65 -29.18
N PRO A 227 -20.29 2.32 -30.34
CA PRO A 227 -19.76 1.27 -31.21
C PRO A 227 -18.28 1.49 -31.54
N ALA A 228 -17.48 0.41 -31.38
CA ALA A 228 -16.02 0.46 -31.49
C ALA A 228 -15.53 1.08 -32.82
N ASN A 229 -16.24 0.85 -33.92
CA ASN A 229 -15.95 1.39 -35.25
C ASN A 229 -16.03 2.92 -35.37
N VAL A 230 -16.67 3.62 -34.42
CA VAL A 230 -16.77 5.09 -34.40
C VAL A 230 -15.45 5.73 -33.96
N PHE A 231 -14.75 5.08 -33.04
CA PHE A 231 -13.60 5.63 -32.33
C PHE A 231 -12.29 4.88 -32.61
N HIS A 232 -12.37 3.63 -33.06
CA HIS A 232 -11.20 2.90 -33.53
C HIS A 232 -10.49 3.66 -34.66
N ASN A 233 -9.15 3.66 -34.63
CA ASN A 233 -8.31 4.40 -35.56
C ASN A 233 -8.42 5.94 -35.53
N ARG A 234 -9.00 6.50 -34.47
CA ARG A 234 -9.02 7.94 -34.26
C ARG A 234 -7.72 8.41 -33.61
N MET A 235 -7.06 9.38 -34.26
CA MET A 235 -5.92 10.10 -33.68
C MET A 235 -6.36 10.91 -32.48
N VAL A 236 -5.53 10.92 -31.43
CA VAL A 236 -5.79 11.70 -30.22
C VAL A 236 -5.15 13.08 -30.27
N HIS A 237 -5.76 14.03 -29.57
CA HIS A 237 -5.17 15.32 -29.26
C HIS A 237 -4.00 15.16 -28.25
N PRO A 238 -3.12 16.17 -28.11
CA PRO A 238 -1.93 16.05 -27.26
C PRO A 238 -2.29 15.83 -25.79
N LEU A 239 -1.44 15.04 -25.10
CA LEU A 239 -1.78 14.30 -23.88
C LEU A 239 -1.83 15.09 -22.57
N GLY A 240 -1.55 16.40 -22.58
CA GLY A 240 -1.80 17.29 -21.45
C GLY A 240 -1.08 16.94 -20.13
N GLY A 241 0.04 16.20 -20.20
CA GLY A 241 0.87 15.83 -19.03
C GLY A 241 1.00 14.33 -18.76
N ALA A 242 0.21 13.48 -19.41
CA ALA A 242 0.39 12.04 -19.31
C ALA A 242 1.72 11.60 -19.96
N ARG A 243 2.44 10.70 -19.28
CA ARG A 243 3.74 10.18 -19.72
C ARG A 243 3.59 8.90 -20.55
N LEU A 244 4.54 8.66 -21.45
CA LEU A 244 4.51 7.54 -22.40
C LEU A 244 4.51 6.19 -21.67
N GLU A 245 5.26 6.11 -20.57
CA GLU A 245 5.44 4.93 -19.75
C GLU A 245 4.10 4.45 -19.15
N PHE A 246 3.28 5.39 -18.67
CA PHE A 246 1.94 5.08 -18.17
C PHE A 246 0.97 4.70 -19.29
N LEU A 247 1.12 5.25 -20.50
CA LEU A 247 0.33 4.82 -21.65
C LEU A 247 0.67 3.40 -22.09
N TYR A 248 1.95 3.05 -22.07
CA TYR A 248 2.38 1.68 -22.36
C TYR A 248 1.87 0.71 -21.29
N ALA A 249 1.98 1.08 -20.01
CA ALA A 249 1.40 0.31 -18.91
C ALA A 249 -0.12 0.15 -19.07
N ARG A 250 -0.83 1.20 -19.51
CA ARG A 250 -2.26 1.15 -19.81
C ARG A 250 -2.59 0.20 -20.97
N PHE A 251 -1.77 0.19 -22.03
CA PHE A 251 -1.92 -0.75 -23.12
C PHE A 251 -1.71 -2.19 -22.65
N ALA A 252 -0.65 -2.46 -21.87
CA ALA A 252 -0.42 -3.75 -21.25
C ALA A 252 -1.61 -4.17 -20.38
N TYR A 253 -2.12 -3.29 -19.52
CA TYR A 253 -3.29 -3.54 -18.68
C TYR A 253 -4.53 -3.96 -19.49
N ALA A 254 -4.76 -3.32 -20.66
CA ALA A 254 -5.83 -3.72 -21.56
C ALA A 254 -5.60 -5.11 -22.18
N VAL A 255 -4.35 -5.42 -22.56
CA VAL A 255 -3.95 -6.73 -23.12
C VAL A 255 -4.19 -7.86 -22.11
N PHE A 256 -3.83 -7.69 -20.84
CA PHE A 256 -4.08 -8.73 -19.82
C PHE A 256 -5.57 -9.00 -19.60
N GLY A 257 -6.45 -8.03 -19.87
CA GLY A 257 -7.90 -8.26 -19.91
C GLY A 257 -8.33 -9.30 -20.96
N LEU A 258 -7.54 -9.50 -22.01
CA LEU A 258 -7.81 -10.46 -23.08
C LEU A 258 -7.31 -11.88 -22.77
N VAL A 259 -6.29 -12.00 -21.91
CA VAL A 259 -5.64 -13.28 -21.55
C VAL A 259 -6.45 -14.09 -20.54
N GLU A 260 -7.44 -13.46 -19.89
CA GLU A 260 -8.24 -14.07 -18.83
C GLU A 260 -8.87 -15.43 -19.24
N GLY A 261 -9.27 -15.59 -20.50
CA GLY A 261 -9.80 -16.86 -21.02
C GLY A 261 -8.76 -17.99 -21.09
N PHE A 262 -7.50 -17.66 -21.40
CA PHE A 262 -6.38 -18.62 -21.42
C PHE A 262 -6.04 -19.11 -20.01
N ALA A 263 -6.05 -18.15 -19.07
CA ALA A 263 -5.66 -18.33 -17.68
C ALA A 263 -6.68 -19.09 -16.83
N LYS A 264 -7.90 -19.40 -17.35
CA LYS A 264 -9.02 -19.99 -16.58
C LYS A 264 -9.21 -21.51 -16.72
N THR A 265 -8.58 -22.17 -17.68
CA THR A 265 -9.08 -23.47 -18.17
C THR A 265 -8.32 -24.70 -17.68
N THR A 266 -6.98 -24.67 -17.57
CA THR A 266 -6.17 -25.81 -17.07
C THR A 266 -4.83 -25.33 -16.51
N VAL A 267 -3.98 -26.25 -16.04
CA VAL A 267 -2.59 -25.96 -15.68
C VAL A 267 -1.86 -25.30 -16.85
N ARG A 268 -1.17 -24.20 -16.56
CA ARG A 268 -0.33 -23.46 -17.51
C ARG A 268 1.07 -23.27 -16.94
N ARG A 269 2.05 -23.21 -17.84
CA ARG A 269 3.38 -22.67 -17.53
C ARG A 269 3.27 -21.15 -17.47
N VAL A 270 3.42 -20.59 -16.28
CA VAL A 270 3.21 -19.17 -16.01
C VAL A 270 4.42 -18.55 -15.35
N THR A 271 4.65 -17.27 -15.63
CA THR A 271 5.62 -16.46 -14.90
C THR A 271 4.89 -15.69 -13.81
N ILE A 272 5.43 -15.75 -12.59
CA ILE A 272 4.90 -15.09 -11.40
C ILE A 272 6.03 -14.26 -10.80
N VAL A 273 5.72 -13.04 -10.34
CA VAL A 273 6.71 -12.18 -9.68
C VAL A 273 6.56 -12.28 -8.17
N GLU A 274 7.66 -12.50 -7.46
CA GLU A 274 7.63 -12.64 -6.00
C GLU A 274 8.86 -12.03 -5.34
N PRO A 275 8.79 -11.69 -4.04
CA PRO A 275 9.94 -11.22 -3.30
C PRO A 275 11.01 -12.32 -3.28
N GLY A 276 12.23 -11.95 -3.62
CA GLY A 276 13.39 -12.85 -3.64
C GLY A 276 14.68 -12.07 -3.60
N LEU A 277 15.77 -12.73 -3.97
CA LEU A 277 17.09 -12.13 -4.06
C LEU A 277 17.50 -12.06 -5.54
N ASP A 278 18.07 -10.94 -5.97
CA ASP A 278 18.72 -10.86 -7.29
C ASP A 278 20.04 -11.63 -7.32
N GLU A 279 20.71 -11.61 -8.48
CA GLU A 279 22.03 -12.23 -8.67
C GLU A 279 23.11 -11.69 -7.72
N LEU A 280 22.89 -10.50 -7.15
CA LEU A 280 23.78 -9.83 -6.22
C LEU A 280 23.38 -10.05 -4.75
N GLY A 281 22.33 -10.84 -4.48
CA GLY A 281 21.84 -11.12 -3.14
C GLY A 281 21.03 -9.98 -2.51
N LEU A 282 20.58 -9.00 -3.29
CA LEU A 282 19.73 -7.91 -2.82
C LEU A 282 18.26 -8.31 -2.88
N ARG A 283 17.49 -7.93 -1.85
CA ARG A 283 16.04 -8.16 -1.82
C ARG A 283 15.37 -7.38 -2.95
N THR A 284 14.71 -8.09 -3.85
CA THR A 284 14.00 -7.53 -5.00
C THR A 284 12.80 -8.39 -5.39
N TRP A 285 12.13 -8.00 -6.46
CA TRP A 285 11.08 -8.78 -7.11
C TRP A 285 11.67 -9.63 -8.23
N VAL A 286 11.59 -10.95 -8.09
CA VAL A 286 12.13 -11.92 -9.06
C VAL A 286 10.99 -12.63 -9.80
N SER A 287 11.20 -12.86 -11.10
CA SER A 287 10.28 -13.61 -11.94
C SER A 287 10.60 -15.09 -11.90
N ASN A 288 9.69 -15.89 -11.37
CA ASN A 288 9.81 -17.34 -11.31
C ASN A 288 8.76 -18.02 -12.17
N VAL A 289 9.15 -19.15 -12.78
CA VAL A 289 8.30 -19.90 -13.71
C VAL A 289 7.73 -21.12 -13.03
N TYR A 290 6.41 -21.25 -13.06
CA TYR A 290 5.68 -22.31 -12.40
C TYR A 290 4.70 -23.02 -13.33
N TRP A 291 4.34 -24.24 -12.97
CA TRP A 291 3.12 -24.88 -13.47
C TRP A 291 2.01 -24.66 -12.43
N LYS A 292 1.01 -23.83 -12.76
CA LYS A 292 -0.06 -23.46 -11.82
C LYS A 292 -1.43 -23.64 -12.45
N PHE A 293 -2.41 -23.95 -11.60
CA PHE A 293 -3.81 -23.86 -11.95
C PHE A 293 -4.33 -22.41 -11.82
N PRO A 294 -5.33 -22.02 -12.63
CA PRO A 294 -6.01 -20.72 -12.57
C PRO A 294 -6.39 -20.27 -11.15
N ASN A 295 -6.99 -21.18 -10.38
CA ASN A 295 -7.46 -20.92 -9.02
C ASN A 295 -6.32 -20.72 -8.03
N GLN A 296 -5.15 -21.33 -8.26
CA GLN A 296 -3.97 -21.13 -7.42
C GLN A 296 -3.34 -19.76 -7.66
N ILE A 297 -3.38 -19.26 -8.90
CA ILE A 297 -2.95 -17.89 -9.25
C ILE A 297 -3.88 -16.88 -8.57
N ALA A 298 -5.20 -17.08 -8.69
CA ALA A 298 -6.18 -16.23 -8.03
C ALA A 298 -6.11 -16.25 -6.50
N ALA A 299 -5.92 -17.42 -5.87
CA ALA A 299 -5.80 -17.55 -4.42
C ALA A 299 -4.53 -16.90 -3.85
N ARG A 300 -3.42 -16.90 -4.62
CA ARG A 300 -2.18 -16.21 -4.23
C ARG A 300 -2.43 -14.72 -3.95
N ARG A 301 -3.26 -14.06 -4.76
CA ARG A 301 -3.55 -12.63 -4.62
C ARG A 301 -4.23 -12.28 -3.31
N ALA A 302 -5.23 -13.08 -2.93
CA ALA A 302 -5.90 -12.90 -1.65
C ALA A 302 -4.90 -13.01 -0.49
N ASN A 303 -3.97 -13.97 -0.56
CA ASN A 303 -2.98 -14.20 0.48
C ASN A 303 -1.86 -13.13 0.50
N MET A 304 -1.43 -12.63 -0.66
CA MET A 304 -0.33 -11.66 -0.73
C MET A 304 -0.75 -10.28 -0.23
N ALA A 305 -2.00 -9.90 -0.50
CA ALA A 305 -2.58 -8.72 0.08
C ALA A 305 -2.63 -8.86 1.62
N ASN A 306 -3.13 -9.99 2.16
CA ASN A 306 -3.04 -10.34 3.60
C ASN A 306 -1.63 -10.24 4.19
N GLN A 307 -0.60 -10.65 3.46
CA GLN A 307 0.78 -10.62 3.96
C GLN A 307 1.39 -9.20 4.03
N ILE A 308 1.05 -8.32 3.09
CA ILE A 308 1.40 -6.89 3.21
C ILE A 308 0.61 -6.24 4.37
N TRP A 309 -0.60 -6.74 4.65
CA TRP A 309 -1.46 -6.28 5.75
C TRP A 309 -0.87 -6.60 7.13
N GLU A 310 -0.24 -7.76 7.31
CA GLU A 310 0.41 -8.16 8.58
C GLU A 310 1.79 -7.50 8.77
N ALA A 311 2.56 -7.29 7.69
CA ALA A 311 3.95 -6.80 7.77
C ALA A 311 4.08 -5.28 8.04
N THR A 312 2.98 -4.51 8.00
CA THR A 312 2.99 -3.04 8.16
C THR A 312 2.43 -2.56 9.50
N TRP A 313 2.12 -3.49 10.42
CA TRP A 313 1.69 -3.17 11.78
C TRP A 313 2.87 -3.25 12.76
N PRO A 314 2.94 -2.37 13.78
CA PRO A 314 3.93 -2.50 14.84
C PRO A 314 3.76 -3.84 15.55
N ASP A 315 4.88 -4.45 15.96
CA ASP A 315 4.87 -5.60 16.87
C ASP A 315 3.98 -5.32 18.10
N PRO A 316 3.38 -6.35 18.72
CA PRO A 316 2.50 -6.19 19.88
C PRO A 316 3.10 -5.25 20.93
N ARG A 317 2.30 -4.25 21.32
CA ARG A 317 2.76 -3.09 22.09
C ARG A 317 2.30 -3.18 23.54
N VAL A 318 3.11 -2.57 24.40
CA VAL A 318 2.80 -2.38 25.83
C VAL A 318 2.23 -0.98 26.03
N ILE A 319 1.07 -0.91 26.67
CA ILE A 319 0.36 0.34 27.01
C ILE A 319 0.43 0.51 28.53
N GLU A 320 1.09 1.55 28.99
CA GLU A 320 1.18 1.87 30.42
C GLU A 320 0.06 2.82 30.83
N ILE A 321 -0.52 2.58 32.01
CA ILE A 321 -1.44 3.52 32.66
C ILE A 321 -0.57 4.46 33.52
N ARG A 322 -0.59 5.76 33.23
CA ARG A 322 0.14 6.76 34.01
C ARG A 322 -0.80 7.82 34.57
N SER A 323 -0.55 8.19 35.81
CA SER A 323 -0.95 9.48 36.37
C SER A 323 0.32 10.33 36.52
N LEU A 324 0.31 11.54 35.96
CA LEU A 324 1.40 12.50 36.12
C LEU A 324 0.83 13.79 36.71
N PRO A 325 1.47 14.36 37.74
CA PRO A 325 1.16 15.73 38.15
C PRO A 325 1.65 16.67 37.05
N GLN A 326 0.73 17.40 36.40
CA GLN A 326 1.12 18.45 35.47
C GLN A 326 1.51 19.71 36.25
N VAL A 327 2.74 20.18 36.04
CA VAL A 327 3.26 21.45 36.59
C VAL A 327 3.25 22.47 35.46
N ASP A 328 2.08 22.92 35.03
CA ASP A 328 1.97 24.07 34.13
C ASP A 328 0.76 24.95 34.51
N SER A 329 1.08 26.18 34.92
CA SER A 329 0.19 27.31 35.25
C SER A 329 -0.93 27.07 36.28
N ASP A 330 -0.70 27.55 37.51
CA ASP A 330 -1.62 27.86 38.62
C ASP A 330 -2.71 26.85 39.08
N ASP A 331 -2.97 25.77 38.34
CA ASP A 331 -3.85 24.68 38.70
C ASP A 331 -3.13 23.32 38.50
N ILE A 332 -2.83 22.62 39.60
CA ILE A 332 -2.33 21.24 39.54
C ILE A 332 -3.53 20.34 39.20
N TYR A 333 -3.59 19.84 37.96
CA TYR A 333 -4.52 18.78 37.58
C TYR A 333 -3.75 17.49 37.33
N ASP A 334 -4.04 16.44 38.10
CA ASP A 334 -3.57 15.10 37.80
C ASP A 334 -4.37 14.55 36.61
N LEU A 335 -3.67 14.30 35.49
CA LEU A 335 -4.26 13.79 34.26
C LEU A 335 -3.83 12.34 34.05
N SER A 336 -4.71 11.42 34.45
CA SER A 336 -4.57 9.98 34.16
C SER A 336 -4.73 9.71 32.66
N ARG A 337 -3.75 9.01 32.06
CA ARG A 337 -3.72 8.69 30.62
C ARG A 337 -3.16 7.30 30.31
N LEU A 338 -3.53 6.78 29.13
CA LEU A 338 -2.86 5.65 28.51
C LEU A 338 -1.68 6.15 27.68
N GLN A 339 -0.51 5.55 27.88
CA GLN A 339 0.70 5.88 27.14
C GLN A 339 1.28 4.64 26.47
N LEU A 340 1.52 4.72 25.16
CA LEU A 340 2.26 3.70 24.43
C LEU A 340 3.71 3.68 24.94
N TYR A 341 4.13 2.56 25.52
CA TYR A 341 5.47 2.39 26.09
C TYR A 341 6.48 1.91 25.05
N GLY A 342 6.07 0.97 24.19
CA GLY A 342 6.94 0.35 23.18
C GLY A 342 6.47 -1.04 22.78
N THR A 343 7.31 -1.79 22.08
CA THR A 343 7.10 -3.22 21.82
C THR A 343 7.37 -4.02 23.10
N ILE A 344 6.81 -5.23 23.19
CA ILE A 344 7.04 -6.13 24.34
C ILE A 344 8.53 -6.41 24.57
N SER A 345 9.31 -6.67 23.51
CA SER A 345 10.75 -6.94 23.63
C SER A 345 11.50 -5.76 24.26
N ASN A 346 11.24 -4.54 23.79
CA ASN A 346 11.89 -3.35 24.33
C ASN A 346 11.49 -3.06 25.79
N TRP A 347 10.29 -3.47 26.19
CA TRP A 347 9.82 -3.33 27.57
C TRP A 347 10.51 -4.32 28.52
N LEU A 348 10.73 -5.57 28.06
CA LEU A 348 11.37 -6.62 28.86
C LEU A 348 12.89 -6.46 29.00
N ASP A 349 13.57 -5.85 28.01
CA ASP A 349 15.03 -5.64 28.03
C ASP A 349 15.50 -4.53 29.02
N LYS A 350 14.59 -3.86 29.73
CA LYS A 350 14.93 -2.70 30.59
C LYS A 350 15.52 -3.05 31.95
N ASP A 351 15.27 -4.24 32.48
CA ASP A 351 15.68 -4.59 33.85
C ASP A 351 17.21 -4.85 33.98
N ASP A 352 17.95 -4.94 32.87
CA ASP A 352 19.40 -5.19 32.89
C ASP A 352 20.26 -3.91 33.08
N CYS A 353 19.66 -2.71 33.15
CA CYS A 353 20.41 -1.43 33.13
C CYS A 353 20.25 -0.53 34.37
N ASP A 354 19.36 -0.84 35.31
CA ASP A 354 18.98 0.07 36.40
C ASP A 354 19.42 -0.39 37.81
N GLU A 355 20.12 -1.52 37.95
CA GLU A 355 20.82 -1.87 39.19
C GLU A 355 22.23 -1.24 39.18
N ASP A 356 22.33 0.04 39.50
CA ASP A 356 23.48 0.64 40.22
C ASP A 356 23.36 2.18 40.22
N ASN A 357 23.44 2.77 41.41
CA ASN A 357 23.52 4.20 41.75
C ASN A 357 22.22 4.89 42.19
N ASP A 358 21.64 4.40 43.29
CA ASP A 358 21.05 5.27 44.31
C ASP A 358 22.06 5.40 45.48
N GLU A 359 23.11 6.20 45.29
CA GLU A 359 23.81 6.82 46.43
C GLU A 359 23.64 8.34 46.31
N GLU A 360 22.95 8.89 47.32
CA GLU A 360 22.84 10.31 47.62
C GLU A 360 24.25 10.92 47.77
N ASP A 361 24.55 12.00 47.05
CA ASP A 361 25.67 12.86 47.39
C ASP A 361 25.25 14.34 47.34
N ASP A 362 24.88 14.83 48.51
CA ASP A 362 24.86 16.24 48.89
C ASP A 362 26.30 16.78 48.98
N VAL A 363 26.76 17.62 48.03
CA VAL A 363 27.91 18.53 48.30
C VAL A 363 27.79 19.87 47.58
N GLU A 364 27.59 20.90 48.42
CA GLU A 364 28.08 22.29 48.41
C GLU A 364 28.64 22.99 47.15
N LYS A 365 28.18 24.25 47.03
CA LYS A 365 28.71 25.34 46.19
C LYS A 365 30.23 25.53 46.30
N GLY A 366 30.88 25.84 45.18
CA GLY A 366 32.20 26.46 45.15
C GLY A 366 32.55 27.05 43.78
N ASP A 367 32.83 28.35 43.76
CA ASP A 367 33.30 29.16 42.62
C ASP A 367 34.60 28.64 41.97
N ALA A 368 34.76 28.81 40.65
CA ALA A 368 35.96 29.40 40.04
C ALA A 368 35.88 29.54 38.50
N MET A 369 36.32 30.70 38.03
CA MET A 369 36.59 31.08 36.65
C MET A 369 37.54 30.10 35.92
N SER A 370 37.43 30.01 34.59
CA SER A 370 38.56 30.28 33.67
C SER A 370 38.29 29.88 32.21
N GLN A 371 38.19 30.92 31.37
CA GLN A 371 38.80 31.05 30.03
C GLN A 371 38.35 30.13 28.87
N VAL A 372 37.62 30.77 27.94
CA VAL A 372 37.67 30.50 26.49
C VAL A 372 38.59 31.55 25.85
N PRO A 373 39.51 31.21 24.92
CA PRO A 373 40.11 32.20 24.05
C PRO A 373 39.34 32.35 22.73
N ASN A 374 39.02 33.60 22.44
CA ASN A 374 38.47 34.17 21.21
C ASN A 374 39.32 33.93 19.94
N ARG A 375 38.64 33.92 18.79
CA ARG A 375 38.98 34.66 17.55
C ARG A 375 37.77 34.52 16.60
N GLY A 376 36.98 35.57 16.34
CA GLY A 376 37.27 36.70 15.45
C GLY A 376 36.65 36.38 14.06
N GLU A 377 35.92 37.22 13.34
CA GLU A 377 35.66 38.66 13.34
C GLU A 377 34.34 38.96 12.58
N LYS A 378 33.68 40.07 12.97
CA LYS A 378 33.01 41.18 12.21
C LYS A 378 32.55 40.91 10.76
N SER A 379 31.41 41.39 10.26
CA SER A 379 30.78 42.74 10.31
C SER A 379 29.37 42.66 9.69
N ASN A 380 28.27 43.11 10.29
CA ASN A 380 27.71 44.48 10.48
C ASN A 380 27.11 45.21 9.24
N ASP A 381 25.92 45.77 9.52
CA ASP A 381 25.13 46.83 8.86
C ASP A 381 24.25 46.44 7.65
N GLY A 382 22.96 46.78 7.57
CA GLY A 382 22.06 47.51 8.48
C GLY A 382 20.80 48.02 7.74
N THR A 383 19.67 48.13 8.46
CA THR A 383 18.53 49.09 8.28
C THR A 383 17.75 49.12 6.93
N SER A 384 16.43 49.32 6.83
CA SER A 384 15.33 49.59 7.76
C SER A 384 13.98 49.67 6.99
N ASN A 385 12.90 49.24 7.65
CA ASN A 385 11.51 49.73 7.65
C ASN A 385 10.60 49.75 6.39
N GLY A 386 9.48 49.01 6.51
CA GLY A 386 8.15 49.65 6.58
C GLY A 386 6.99 49.02 5.80
N GLY A 387 6.01 48.41 6.50
CA GLY A 387 4.58 48.49 6.11
C GLY A 387 3.76 47.19 5.95
N SER A 388 3.21 46.69 7.07
CA SER A 388 1.80 46.25 7.27
C SER A 388 1.02 45.50 6.15
N SER A 389 0.65 44.23 6.37
CA SER A 389 -0.69 43.77 6.83
C SER A 389 -1.07 42.36 6.35
N LEU A 390 -1.46 41.52 7.32
CA LEU A 390 -2.54 40.52 7.32
C LEU A 390 -2.43 39.19 6.53
N ALA A 391 -2.60 38.12 7.32
CA ALA A 391 -3.30 36.86 7.06
C ALA A 391 -2.49 35.63 6.62
N SER A 392 -2.05 34.89 7.65
CA SER A 392 -2.28 33.44 7.88
C SER A 392 -1.89 32.42 6.80
N GLY A 393 -0.87 31.62 7.11
CA GLY A 393 -0.76 30.24 6.64
C GLY A 393 0.68 29.73 6.56
N ASP A 394 1.31 29.44 7.70
CA ASP A 394 2.62 28.76 7.76
C ASP A 394 2.38 27.38 8.41
N SER A 395 2.61 26.21 7.80
CA SER A 395 3.84 25.64 7.25
C SER A 395 5.02 25.77 8.22
N GLU A 396 5.08 24.87 9.21
CA GLU A 396 6.29 24.70 10.01
C GLU A 396 7.27 23.82 9.24
N ASP A 397 8.20 24.52 8.59
CA ASP A 397 9.49 24.00 8.13
C ASP A 397 10.31 23.48 9.33
N PHE A 398 11.03 22.40 9.10
CA PHE A 398 11.98 21.79 10.02
C PHE A 398 13.22 22.68 10.17
N ASP A 399 13.35 23.39 11.30
CA ASP A 399 14.59 24.09 11.65
C ASP A 399 15.59 23.16 12.36
N ILE A 400 16.73 22.93 11.72
CA ILE A 400 17.85 22.08 12.17
C ILE A 400 18.72 22.79 13.26
N GLU A 401 18.32 23.96 13.78
CA GLU A 401 19.11 24.71 14.77
C GLU A 401 18.66 24.57 16.24
N ASP A 402 17.49 23.98 16.53
CA ASP A 402 17.02 23.84 17.93
C ASP A 402 17.70 22.71 18.73
N ALA A 403 18.48 21.86 18.07
CA ALA A 403 19.17 20.73 18.71
C ALA A 403 20.43 21.13 19.51
N ARG A 404 20.84 22.41 19.52
CA ARG A 404 22.08 22.86 20.20
C ARG A 404 21.88 23.73 21.45
N ARG A 405 20.64 24.05 21.85
CA ARG A 405 20.37 24.96 22.99
C ARG A 405 20.02 24.31 24.33
N PHE A 406 19.72 23.00 24.36
CA PHE A 406 19.45 22.29 25.62
C PHE A 406 20.66 21.49 26.10
N GLY A 407 21.62 22.18 26.69
CA GLY A 407 22.55 21.55 27.62
C GLY A 407 21.85 21.30 28.95
N ARG A 408 21.39 20.07 29.20
CA ARG A 408 21.05 19.54 30.54
C ARG A 408 20.81 18.01 30.49
N ASN A 409 21.67 17.27 31.17
CA ASN A 409 21.61 15.88 31.67
C ASN A 409 21.08 14.73 30.76
N PRO A 410 21.86 13.63 30.56
CA PRO A 410 21.44 12.48 29.74
C PRO A 410 20.38 11.53 30.36
N ARG A 411 19.76 11.85 31.49
CA ARG A 411 18.95 10.89 32.30
C ARG A 411 17.43 10.94 32.10
N THR A 412 16.94 11.54 31.03
CA THR A 412 15.51 11.46 30.66
C THR A 412 15.37 11.25 29.17
N ILE A 413 15.78 10.07 28.70
CA ILE A 413 15.42 9.60 27.37
C ILE A 413 13.92 9.28 27.40
N PHE A 414 13.11 10.30 27.08
CA PHE A 414 11.75 10.10 26.60
C PHE A 414 11.84 9.16 25.39
N TRP A 415 11.46 7.90 25.55
CA TRP A 415 11.20 7.00 24.44
C TRP A 415 9.96 7.52 23.69
N ARG A 416 10.11 8.59 22.91
CA ARG A 416 9.13 9.00 21.91
C ARG A 416 9.23 7.97 20.80
N MET A 417 8.28 7.02 20.75
CA MET A 417 8.01 6.33 19.49
C MET A 417 7.79 7.39 18.40
N SER A 418 8.41 7.19 17.23
CA SER A 418 8.16 8.03 16.04
C SER A 418 6.66 8.21 15.84
N ARG A 419 6.19 9.41 15.47
CA ARG A 419 4.79 9.66 15.09
C ARG A 419 4.31 8.68 14.01
N GLU A 420 5.23 8.10 13.24
CA GLU A 420 4.98 7.07 12.21
C GLU A 420 4.44 5.76 12.79
N ASN A 421 4.61 5.49 14.10
CA ASN A 421 4.15 4.27 14.76
C ASN A 421 2.82 4.43 15.53
N GLN A 422 2.20 5.63 15.52
CA GLN A 422 0.94 5.88 16.23
C GLN A 422 -0.30 5.41 15.45
N HIS A 423 -0.20 5.35 14.12
CA HIS A 423 -1.32 4.98 13.25
C HIS A 423 -0.92 3.88 12.27
N PRO A 424 -1.80 2.88 12.02
CA PRO A 424 -1.52 1.87 11.02
C PRO A 424 -1.30 2.52 9.66
N ILE A 425 -0.16 2.22 9.02
CA ILE A 425 0.07 2.59 7.62
C ILE A 425 -1.12 2.11 6.78
N ALA A 426 -1.68 0.93 7.11
CA ALA A 426 -2.87 0.34 6.51
C ALA A 426 -4.11 1.28 6.44
N LEU A 427 -4.28 2.24 7.35
CA LEU A 427 -5.40 3.21 7.28
C LEU A 427 -5.23 4.24 6.15
N SER A 428 -4.00 4.42 5.68
CA SER A 428 -3.62 5.41 4.67
C SER A 428 -3.49 4.80 3.25
N VAL A 429 -3.48 3.48 3.11
CA VAL A 429 -3.21 2.79 1.83
C VAL A 429 -4.39 2.86 0.86
N CYS A 430 -5.54 2.27 1.20
CA CYS A 430 -6.74 2.26 0.35
C CYS A 430 -8.03 2.08 1.17
N ALA A 431 -9.18 2.18 0.51
CA ALA A 431 -10.49 2.12 1.17
C ALA A 431 -10.79 0.73 1.75
N GLU A 432 -10.42 -0.33 1.04
CA GLU A 432 -10.57 -1.73 1.46
C GLU A 432 -9.69 -2.02 2.67
N SER A 433 -8.42 -1.55 2.62
CA SER A 433 -7.48 -1.64 3.74
C SER A 433 -8.01 -0.92 4.97
N ARG A 434 -8.55 0.29 4.81
CA ARG A 434 -9.18 1.05 5.89
C ARG A 434 -10.40 0.33 6.45
N GLN A 435 -11.30 -0.18 5.61
CA GLN A 435 -12.49 -0.90 6.06
C GLN A 435 -12.15 -2.18 6.80
N HIS A 436 -11.16 -2.94 6.33
CA HIS A 436 -10.69 -4.14 7.00
C HIS A 436 -10.02 -3.81 8.34
N THR A 437 -9.12 -2.83 8.36
CA THR A 437 -8.47 -2.34 9.59
C THR A 437 -9.51 -1.89 10.62
N LEU A 438 -10.51 -1.12 10.22
CA LEU A 438 -11.56 -0.65 11.15
C LEU A 438 -12.51 -1.76 11.65
N ARG A 439 -12.42 -3.01 11.14
CA ARG A 439 -13.16 -4.16 11.71
C ARG A 439 -12.44 -4.80 12.88
N SER A 440 -11.10 -4.75 12.88
CA SER A 440 -10.27 -5.45 13.87
C SER A 440 -9.71 -4.51 14.92
N PHE A 441 -9.47 -3.25 14.56
CA PHE A 441 -8.79 -2.27 15.42
C PHE A 441 -9.73 -1.18 15.89
N TYR A 442 -9.55 -0.74 17.13
CA TYR A 442 -10.42 0.23 17.78
C TYR A 442 -9.68 1.53 18.05
N TYR A 443 -10.26 2.65 17.61
CA TYR A 443 -9.72 3.96 17.92
C TYR A 443 -10.06 4.35 19.36
N LEU A 444 -9.08 4.25 20.26
CA LEU A 444 -9.14 4.77 21.62
C LEU A 444 -8.98 6.29 21.54
N ARG A 445 -10.11 7.00 21.52
CA ARG A 445 -10.13 8.46 21.49
C ARG A 445 -10.16 9.01 22.91
N HIS A 446 -9.20 9.88 23.23
CA HIS A 446 -9.26 10.70 24.43
C HIS A 446 -10.15 11.93 24.17
N HIS A 447 -11.11 12.17 25.07
CA HIS A 447 -12.15 13.19 24.88
C HIS A 447 -11.62 14.63 24.93
N GLU A 448 -10.55 14.88 25.68
CA GLU A 448 -10.03 16.24 25.91
C GLU A 448 -8.75 16.57 25.13
N ARG A 449 -8.01 15.54 24.66
CA ARG A 449 -6.65 15.69 24.13
C ARG A 449 -6.43 14.71 22.98
N SER A 450 -6.47 15.18 21.74
CA SER A 450 -6.28 14.30 20.57
C SER A 450 -4.92 13.60 20.54
N GLU A 451 -3.90 14.18 21.17
CA GLU A 451 -2.54 13.64 21.25
C GLU A 451 -2.44 12.33 22.04
N TRP A 452 -3.42 12.03 22.91
CA TRP A 452 -3.47 10.79 23.70
C TRP A 452 -4.40 9.75 23.06
N SER A 453 -4.83 9.98 21.82
CA SER A 453 -5.66 9.04 21.07
C SER A 453 -4.83 8.16 20.16
N PHE A 454 -5.13 6.86 20.12
CA PHE A 454 -4.42 5.90 19.27
C PHE A 454 -5.31 4.72 18.88
N TYR A 455 -4.87 3.92 17.91
CA TYR A 455 -5.54 2.66 17.55
C TYR A 455 -5.02 1.54 18.43
N LEU A 456 -5.94 0.77 19.03
CA LEU A 456 -5.69 -0.44 19.81
C LEU A 456 -6.02 -1.67 18.96
N ASP A 457 -5.13 -2.66 18.97
CA ASP A 457 -5.45 -4.05 18.64
C ASP A 457 -5.82 -4.81 19.92
N PRO A 458 -7.10 -5.12 20.16
CA PRO A 458 -7.53 -5.86 21.33
C PRO A 458 -6.81 -7.20 21.51
N THR A 459 -6.44 -7.84 20.40
CA THR A 459 -5.93 -9.21 20.39
C THR A 459 -4.42 -9.31 20.53
N GLN A 460 -3.70 -8.19 20.33
CA GLN A 460 -2.23 -8.17 20.35
C GLN A 460 -1.65 -7.17 21.33
N ASP A 461 -2.24 -5.98 21.47
CA ASP A 461 -1.74 -4.99 22.42
C ASP A 461 -2.09 -5.39 23.86
N VAL A 462 -1.17 -5.11 24.78
CA VAL A 462 -1.33 -5.45 26.19
C VAL A 462 -1.27 -4.20 27.05
N VAL A 463 -2.21 -4.07 27.99
CA VAL A 463 -2.18 -3.00 29.00
C VAL A 463 -1.37 -3.47 30.19
N TRP A 464 -0.30 -2.76 30.52
CA TRP A 464 0.54 -3.03 31.68
C TRP A 464 0.03 -2.30 32.91
N LEU A 465 -0.31 -3.09 33.93
CA LEU A 465 -0.61 -2.62 35.28
C LEU A 465 0.71 -2.54 36.06
N SER A 466 1.34 -1.37 36.03
CA SER A 466 2.60 -1.10 36.72
C SER A 466 2.39 -0.94 38.23
N ASP A 467 3.45 -1.19 39.02
CA ASP A 467 3.39 -1.12 40.48
C ASP A 467 2.98 0.26 41.02
N SER A 468 3.09 1.32 40.21
CA SER A 468 2.61 2.66 40.55
C SER A 468 1.10 2.73 40.77
N LEU A 469 0.33 1.79 40.23
CA LEU A 469 -1.13 1.74 40.43
C LEU A 469 -1.54 1.31 41.85
N TRP A 470 -0.62 0.69 42.61
CA TRP A 470 -0.86 0.27 43.99
C TRP A 470 -0.19 1.19 45.03
N LYS A 471 0.47 2.26 44.59
CA LYS A 471 1.02 3.28 45.50
C LYS A 471 -0.08 4.34 45.67
N ASP A 472 -0.71 4.40 46.84
CA ASP A 472 -1.81 5.33 47.21
C ASP A 472 -1.54 6.83 46.90
N ILE A 473 -0.28 7.19 46.62
CA ILE A 473 0.15 8.56 46.31
C ILE A 473 0.05 8.86 44.80
N CYS A 474 -0.05 7.84 43.94
CA CYS A 474 0.13 7.97 42.49
C CYS A 474 -1.07 7.56 41.63
N PHE A 475 -2.06 6.84 42.17
CA PHE A 475 -3.25 6.45 41.40
C PHE A 475 -4.42 6.13 42.33
N ASP A 476 -5.35 7.07 42.49
CA ASP A 476 -6.49 6.90 43.38
C ASP A 476 -7.79 6.53 42.62
N ASN A 477 -8.90 6.39 43.36
CA ASN A 477 -10.20 6.13 42.74
C ASN A 477 -10.69 7.28 41.86
N GLU A 478 -10.26 8.51 42.12
CA GLU A 478 -10.61 9.66 41.29
C GLU A 478 -9.91 9.58 39.94
N ASP A 479 -8.65 9.16 39.91
CA ASP A 479 -7.85 8.88 38.73
C ASP A 479 -8.46 7.78 37.85
N VAL A 480 -8.94 6.69 38.45
CA VAL A 480 -9.68 5.63 37.74
C VAL A 480 -10.93 6.20 37.06
N VAL A 481 -11.71 7.00 37.79
CA VAL A 481 -12.94 7.63 37.26
C VAL A 481 -12.61 8.62 36.15
N ARG A 482 -11.55 9.42 36.31
CA ARG A 482 -11.06 10.36 35.29
C ARG A 482 -10.64 9.62 34.03
N LEU A 483 -9.82 8.57 34.13
CA LEU A 483 -9.42 7.74 32.98
C LEU A 483 -10.64 7.15 32.28
N GLY A 484 -11.61 6.64 33.06
CA GLY A 484 -12.88 6.13 32.57
C GLY A 484 -13.70 7.19 31.81
N ARG A 485 -13.71 8.45 32.27
CA ARG A 485 -14.37 9.57 31.56
C ARG A 485 -13.60 9.99 30.32
N SER A 486 -12.28 9.98 30.39
CA SER A 486 -11.37 10.42 29.34
C SER A 486 -11.42 9.55 28.08
N TYR A 487 -11.56 8.23 28.23
CA TYR A 487 -11.66 7.29 27.10
C TYR A 487 -13.06 6.68 26.93
N GLY A 488 -13.91 6.78 27.95
CA GLY A 488 -15.30 6.34 27.91
C GLY A 488 -15.47 4.82 27.73
N SER A 489 -16.56 4.43 27.06
CA SER A 489 -16.85 3.04 26.73
C SER A 489 -15.84 2.39 25.78
N ARG A 490 -14.87 3.14 25.24
CA ARG A 490 -13.84 2.57 24.36
C ARG A 490 -12.85 1.68 25.10
N LEU A 491 -12.62 1.93 26.40
CA LEU A 491 -11.78 1.07 27.26
C LEU A 491 -12.29 -0.38 27.32
N SER A 492 -13.57 -0.62 27.04
CA SER A 492 -14.11 -1.98 27.05
C SER A 492 -13.45 -2.90 26.04
N HIS A 493 -12.80 -2.36 25.00
CA HIS A 493 -12.16 -3.14 23.93
C HIS A 493 -10.77 -3.67 24.31
N VAL A 494 -10.27 -3.40 25.52
CA VAL A 494 -9.05 -4.02 26.03
C VAL A 494 -9.35 -5.48 26.35
N GLU A 495 -8.69 -6.42 25.66
CA GLU A 495 -8.84 -7.86 25.93
C GLU A 495 -7.68 -8.47 26.70
N GLN A 496 -6.54 -7.78 26.79
CA GLN A 496 -5.32 -8.31 27.42
C GLN A 496 -4.67 -7.31 28.37
N VAL A 497 -4.34 -7.81 29.55
CA VAL A 497 -3.65 -7.06 30.60
C VAL A 497 -2.44 -7.87 31.09
N ILE A 498 -1.35 -7.20 31.45
CA ILE A 498 -0.18 -7.79 32.10
C ILE A 498 0.09 -7.16 33.45
N VAL A 499 0.41 -7.99 34.44
CA VAL A 499 0.73 -7.59 35.82
C VAL A 499 1.88 -8.44 36.35
N ASN A 500 2.68 -7.91 37.27
CA ASN A 500 3.72 -8.67 37.95
C ASN A 500 3.11 -9.82 38.76
N ALA A 501 3.69 -11.02 38.66
CA ALA A 501 3.16 -12.21 39.33
C ALA A 501 3.18 -12.13 40.86
N GLU A 502 3.87 -11.16 41.46
CA GLU A 502 3.81 -10.92 42.90
C GLU A 502 2.53 -10.19 43.33
N LYS A 503 1.96 -9.37 42.44
CA LYS A 503 0.82 -8.48 42.70
C LYS A 503 -0.53 -9.09 42.35
N TRP A 504 -0.57 -10.33 41.85
CA TRP A 504 -1.81 -10.98 41.44
C TRP A 504 -2.86 -11.09 42.57
N ARG A 505 -2.42 -11.14 43.84
CA ARG A 505 -3.32 -11.23 44.99
C ARG A 505 -4.10 -9.95 45.26
N ASP A 506 -3.59 -8.83 44.77
CA ASP A 506 -4.10 -7.48 45.01
C ASP A 506 -4.91 -6.96 43.80
N LEU A 507 -5.17 -7.82 42.82
CA LEU A 507 -5.99 -7.48 41.64
C LEU A 507 -7.41 -7.07 41.99
N GLU A 508 -7.96 -7.56 43.10
CA GLU A 508 -9.28 -7.20 43.59
C GLU A 508 -9.37 -5.74 44.09
N GLU A 509 -8.23 -5.13 44.42
CA GLU A 509 -8.16 -3.74 44.88
C GLU A 509 -8.18 -2.74 43.70
N LEU A 510 -7.91 -3.22 42.47
CA LEU A 510 -7.87 -2.39 41.27
C LEU A 510 -9.26 -2.14 40.69
N ASN A 511 -9.79 -0.95 40.95
CA ASN A 511 -11.07 -0.49 40.41
C ASN A 511 -11.07 -0.18 38.90
N ILE A 512 -9.94 -0.38 38.22
CA ILE A 512 -9.81 -0.15 36.77
C ILE A 512 -10.25 -1.35 35.93
N LEU A 513 -10.14 -2.57 36.45
CA LEU A 513 -10.51 -3.80 35.72
C LEU A 513 -11.96 -3.80 35.21
N PRO A 514 -12.97 -3.29 35.96
CA PRO A 514 -14.34 -3.19 35.47
C PRO A 514 -14.53 -2.34 34.21
N TYR A 515 -13.60 -1.43 33.89
CA TYR A 515 -13.65 -0.65 32.65
C TYR A 515 -13.25 -1.47 31.41
N PHE A 516 -12.54 -2.59 31.60
CA PHE A 516 -12.12 -3.51 30.54
C PHE A 516 -13.18 -4.60 30.30
N GLY A 517 -14.36 -4.19 29.84
CA GLY A 517 -15.53 -5.07 29.68
C GLY A 517 -15.35 -6.29 28.75
N CYS A 518 -14.32 -6.32 27.88
CA CYS A 518 -14.01 -7.47 27.02
C CYS A 518 -12.72 -8.19 27.43
N LEU A 519 -12.21 -8.01 28.66
CA LEU A 519 -10.98 -8.64 29.13
C LEU A 519 -11.03 -10.18 29.00
N LYS A 520 -10.19 -10.76 28.13
CA LYS A 520 -10.11 -12.20 27.83
C LYS A 520 -8.91 -12.91 28.45
N THR A 521 -7.82 -12.19 28.67
CA THR A 521 -6.61 -12.75 29.30
C THR A 521 -5.97 -11.78 30.30
N ILE A 522 -5.63 -12.28 31.49
CA ILE A 522 -4.69 -11.64 32.41
C ILE A 522 -3.37 -12.39 32.38
N LYS A 523 -2.29 -11.72 31.97
CA LYS A 523 -0.93 -12.26 31.93
C LYS A 523 -0.20 -11.90 33.22
N LEU A 524 0.39 -12.90 33.88
CA LEU A 524 1.24 -12.69 35.05
C LEU A 524 2.70 -12.83 34.64
N LEU A 525 3.48 -11.75 34.76
CA LEU A 525 4.91 -11.74 34.47
C LEU A 525 5.67 -12.41 35.62
N LEU A 526 6.33 -13.52 35.32
CA LEU A 526 7.14 -14.32 36.23
C LEU A 526 8.55 -13.75 36.38
N ASP A 527 9.11 -13.90 37.57
CA ASP A 527 10.54 -13.71 37.83
C ASP A 527 11.38 -14.84 37.20
N ASP A 528 12.62 -14.53 36.81
CA ASP A 528 13.53 -15.43 36.09
C ASP A 528 13.90 -16.68 36.89
N ASN A 529 13.82 -16.60 38.23
CA ASN A 529 14.22 -17.66 39.15
C ASN A 529 13.08 -18.60 39.58
N ILE A 530 11.86 -18.44 39.04
CA ILE A 530 10.72 -19.23 39.49
C ILE A 530 10.83 -20.70 39.07
N THR A 531 10.58 -21.61 40.01
CA THR A 531 10.64 -23.05 39.76
C THR A 531 9.33 -23.59 39.15
N PRO A 532 9.36 -24.73 38.43
CA PRO A 532 8.15 -25.37 37.92
C PRO A 532 7.13 -25.75 39.02
N LEU A 533 7.61 -26.03 40.24
CA LEU A 533 6.76 -26.34 41.39
C LEU A 533 6.00 -25.10 41.87
N GLU A 534 6.67 -23.94 41.92
CA GLU A 534 6.06 -22.66 42.26
C GLU A 534 5.04 -22.23 41.19
N ILE A 535 5.35 -22.42 39.91
CA ILE A 535 4.39 -22.23 38.80
C ILE A 535 3.13 -23.06 39.01
N SER A 536 3.27 -24.35 39.34
CA SER A 536 2.12 -25.24 39.57
C SER A 536 1.29 -24.85 40.79
N THR A 537 1.95 -24.36 41.85
CA THR A 537 1.30 -23.88 43.06
C THR A 537 0.52 -22.59 42.77
N LEU A 538 1.13 -21.66 42.03
CA LEU A 538 0.52 -20.40 41.64
C LEU A 538 -0.73 -20.61 40.78
N LEU A 539 -0.68 -21.51 39.77
CA LEU A 539 -1.85 -21.84 38.96
C LEU A 539 -3.00 -22.39 39.80
N ARG A 540 -2.69 -23.27 40.75
CA ARG A 540 -3.69 -23.87 41.65
C ARG A 540 -4.31 -22.82 42.58
N ASP A 541 -3.50 -21.91 43.12
CA ASP A 541 -3.98 -20.84 43.99
C ASP A 541 -4.89 -19.86 43.23
N ILE A 542 -4.55 -19.54 41.98
CA ILE A 542 -5.40 -18.72 41.09
C ILE A 542 -6.73 -19.43 40.81
N GLU A 543 -6.70 -20.72 40.49
CA GLU A 543 -7.91 -21.51 40.24
C GLU A 543 -8.83 -21.54 41.46
N LEU A 544 -8.26 -21.75 42.66
CA LEU A 544 -9.02 -21.79 43.90
C LEU A 544 -9.64 -20.43 44.25
N ARG A 545 -8.94 -19.33 43.98
CA ARG A 545 -9.37 -17.99 44.37
C ARG A 545 -10.35 -17.38 43.36
N PHE A 546 -10.07 -17.49 42.07
CA PHE A 546 -10.87 -16.84 41.02
C PHE A 546 -11.84 -17.79 40.30
N GLY A 547 -11.70 -19.12 40.46
CA GLY A 547 -12.51 -20.14 39.78
C GLY A 547 -14.03 -19.97 39.85
N ASN A 548 -14.52 -19.24 40.87
CA ASN A 548 -15.95 -19.00 41.09
C ASN A 548 -16.36 -17.52 41.02
N ASP A 549 -15.45 -16.60 40.68
CA ASP A 549 -15.76 -15.15 40.62
C ASP A 549 -16.07 -14.72 39.17
N ASP A 550 -17.36 -14.48 38.90
CA ASP A 550 -17.85 -14.02 37.59
C ASP A 550 -17.39 -12.59 37.23
N ARG A 551 -16.74 -11.86 38.16
CA ARG A 551 -16.22 -10.49 37.91
C ARG A 551 -14.87 -10.49 37.18
N PHE A 552 -14.15 -11.62 37.18
CA PHE A 552 -12.81 -11.70 36.63
C PHE A 552 -12.77 -12.47 35.30
N CYS A 553 -11.74 -12.12 34.52
CA CYS A 553 -11.43 -12.61 33.19
C CYS A 553 -11.43 -14.16 33.05
N PRO A 554 -11.80 -14.73 31.88
CA PRO A 554 -11.89 -16.18 31.70
C PRO A 554 -10.54 -16.94 31.69
N ARG A 555 -9.39 -16.26 31.57
CA ARG A 555 -8.08 -16.92 31.40
C ARG A 555 -6.94 -16.17 32.08
N PHE A 556 -6.11 -16.91 32.82
CA PHE A 556 -4.81 -16.47 33.33
C PHE A 556 -3.69 -17.18 32.58
N GLU A 557 -2.67 -16.44 32.16
CA GLU A 557 -1.46 -16.95 31.51
C GLU A 557 -0.23 -16.50 32.30
N LEU A 558 0.63 -17.44 32.67
CA LEU A 558 1.92 -17.16 33.29
C LEU A 558 2.96 -16.98 32.17
N VAL A 559 3.59 -15.81 32.08
CA VAL A 559 4.56 -15.46 31.05
C VAL A 559 5.92 -15.16 31.67
N ASP A 560 7.01 -15.62 31.06
CA ASP A 560 8.37 -15.27 31.50
C ASP A 560 8.88 -13.96 30.84
N ARG A 561 10.11 -13.54 31.18
CA ARG A 561 10.77 -12.37 30.58
C ARG A 561 11.13 -12.53 29.10
N ARG A 562 10.90 -13.70 28.50
CA ARG A 562 10.95 -13.90 27.04
C ARG A 562 9.55 -13.90 26.42
N TYR A 563 8.55 -13.50 27.19
CA TYR A 563 7.13 -13.49 26.84
C TYR A 563 6.61 -14.89 26.44
N GLN A 564 7.24 -15.96 26.92
CA GLN A 564 6.80 -17.34 26.68
C GLN A 564 5.83 -17.79 27.75
N VAL A 565 4.71 -18.39 27.33
CA VAL A 565 3.70 -18.95 28.24
C VAL A 565 4.27 -20.20 28.93
N ARG A 566 4.48 -20.11 30.24
CA ARG A 566 4.97 -21.21 31.09
C ARG A 566 3.85 -22.03 31.70
N GLY A 567 2.66 -21.47 31.79
CA GLY A 567 1.47 -22.13 32.33
C GLY A 567 0.23 -21.31 32.06
N GLN A 568 -0.93 -21.95 32.06
CA GLN A 568 -2.21 -21.27 31.89
C GLN A 568 -3.28 -21.96 32.73
N VAL A 569 -4.24 -21.18 33.23
CA VAL A 569 -5.44 -21.68 33.86
C VAL A 569 -6.66 -20.95 33.28
N ARG A 570 -7.69 -21.72 32.94
CA ARG A 570 -8.98 -21.17 32.55
C ARG A 570 -9.90 -21.20 33.74
N VAL A 571 -10.44 -20.04 34.08
CA VAL A 571 -11.36 -19.86 35.20
C VAL A 571 -12.75 -20.42 34.84
N ARG A 572 -13.06 -20.53 33.53
CA ARG A 572 -14.15 -21.35 32.99
C ARG A 572 -13.78 -21.98 31.65
N ASP A 573 -14.15 -23.24 31.45
CA ASP A 573 -14.48 -23.77 30.12
C ASP A 573 -15.92 -23.35 29.79
N ILE A 574 -16.09 -22.43 28.85
CA ILE A 574 -17.39 -22.21 28.22
C ILE A 574 -17.63 -23.40 27.28
N THR A 575 -18.07 -24.52 27.84
CA THR A 575 -18.74 -25.59 27.08
C THR A 575 -19.97 -26.06 27.85
N SER A 576 -21.09 -26.09 27.12
CA SER A 576 -22.43 -26.62 27.44
C SER A 576 -23.31 -25.88 28.45
N ASN A 577 -24.18 -25.01 27.92
CA ASN A 577 -25.60 -25.36 27.75
C ASN A 577 -26.24 -24.57 26.61
#